data_AF-A0AAD0WYH8-F1
#
_entry.id   AF-A0AAD0WYH8-F1
#
_cell.length_a   1.000
_cell.length_b   1.000
_cell.length_c   1.000
_cell.angle_alpha   90.00
_cell.angle_beta   90.00
_cell.angle_gamma   90.00
#
_symmetry.space_group_name_H-M   'P 1'
#
loop_
_entity.id
_entity.type
_entity.pdbx_description
1 polymer ?
#
loop_
_entity_poly.entity_id
_entity_poly.type
_entity_poly.pdbx_seq_one_letter_code
_entity_poly.pdbx_strand_id
1 'polypeptide(L)'
;MTTNDINNLKDTTALDLKGQVALDITTHLKQFRDESIGLRKLSEKSGIHQRTLKRLLAQENRPGYQTLVRLYSCLAESPNGGLMLRNIPERVAKEIEKRSPISTKGNLQYSEEANQEMLYDKVFAEIYCLASMSPITSEYIQYRYGMSGVETADKMLDLGVLKLTKKNTYTIGDKQIEFSPKLVKRLGLNLVEKYSKTEDVDLAEKNLIAFYAEGLSPEGYRKWLKIDQEAFYKKINVTKEEGMLGEIKTFTFMATDTMRKD
;
A
#
# COMPACT_ATOMS: atom_id res chain seq x y z
N MET A 1 32.92 -6.90 -17.01
CA MET A 1 31.92 -7.42 -17.96
C MET A 1 31.07 -8.44 -17.23
N THR A 2 29.88 -8.03 -16.81
CA THR A 2 28.81 -8.91 -16.33
C THR A 2 27.53 -8.15 -16.65
N THR A 3 26.91 -8.53 -17.76
CA THR A 3 25.60 -8.03 -18.19
C THR A 3 24.57 -8.42 -17.14
N ASN A 4 23.99 -7.42 -16.48
CA ASN A 4 22.76 -7.57 -15.69
C ASN A 4 21.61 -7.83 -16.67
N ASP A 5 21.39 -9.11 -17.00
CA ASP A 5 20.15 -9.52 -17.64
C ASP A 5 19.03 -9.43 -16.60
N ILE A 6 18.36 -8.27 -16.57
CA ILE A 6 17.13 -8.07 -15.82
C ILE A 6 16.12 -9.11 -16.33
N ASN A 7 15.64 -9.99 -15.45
CA ASN A 7 14.65 -11.02 -15.75
C ASN A 7 13.36 -10.38 -16.28
N ASN A 8 13.26 -10.21 -17.60
CA ASN A 8 12.05 -9.72 -18.26
C ASN A 8 10.99 -10.82 -18.24
N LEU A 9 10.03 -10.72 -17.31
CA LEU A 9 8.85 -11.57 -17.28
C LEU A 9 7.97 -11.23 -18.49
N LYS A 10 7.79 -12.19 -19.42
CA LYS A 10 7.03 -11.97 -20.66
C LYS A 10 5.54 -12.28 -20.44
N ASP A 11 4.69 -11.41 -20.97
CA ASP A 11 3.24 -11.62 -20.96
C ASP A 11 2.88 -12.80 -21.87
N THR A 12 2.11 -13.75 -21.35
CA THR A 12 1.56 -14.84 -22.17
C THR A 12 0.11 -14.51 -22.46
N THR A 13 -0.19 -14.14 -23.71
CA THR A 13 -1.52 -13.64 -24.13
C THR A 13 -2.70 -14.59 -23.85
N ALA A 14 -2.41 -15.87 -23.59
CA ALA A 14 -3.41 -16.92 -23.33
C ALA A 14 -3.87 -17.08 -21.87
N LEU A 15 -3.18 -16.50 -20.88
CA LEU A 15 -3.46 -16.75 -19.46
C LEU A 15 -4.28 -15.62 -18.80
N ASP A 16 -5.16 -15.99 -17.86
CA ASP A 16 -5.81 -15.02 -16.98
C ASP A 16 -4.82 -14.54 -15.88
N LEU A 17 -5.21 -13.57 -15.04
CA LEU A 17 -4.32 -13.03 -14.00
C LEU A 17 -3.79 -14.12 -13.06
N LYS A 18 -4.63 -15.11 -12.69
CA LYS A 18 -4.22 -16.19 -11.78
C LYS A 18 -3.21 -17.11 -12.46
N GLY A 19 -3.47 -17.47 -13.71
CA GLY A 19 -2.59 -18.30 -14.53
C GLY A 19 -1.23 -17.66 -14.73
N GLN A 20 -1.19 -16.36 -15.03
CA GLN A 20 0.07 -15.62 -15.18
C GLN A 20 0.87 -15.62 -13.87
N VAL A 21 0.22 -15.33 -12.73
CA VAL A 21 0.88 -15.33 -11.42
C VAL A 21 1.40 -16.71 -11.03
N ALA A 22 0.62 -17.77 -11.25
CA ALA A 22 1.06 -19.14 -10.99
C ALA A 22 2.25 -19.54 -11.88
N LEU A 23 2.23 -19.15 -13.16
CA LEU A 23 3.33 -19.39 -14.10
C LEU A 23 4.61 -18.67 -13.66
N ASP A 24 4.50 -17.41 -13.24
CA ASP A 24 5.65 -16.59 -12.85
C ASP A 24 6.29 -17.12 -11.56
N ILE A 25 5.48 -17.52 -10.57
CA ILE A 25 5.97 -18.20 -9.36
C ILE A 25 6.65 -19.51 -9.76
N THR A 26 5.99 -20.34 -10.58
CA THR A 26 6.55 -21.64 -11.01
C THR A 26 7.88 -21.47 -11.72
N THR A 27 7.99 -20.46 -12.60
CA THR A 27 9.21 -20.14 -13.34
C THR A 27 10.33 -19.72 -12.39
N HIS A 28 10.03 -18.87 -11.42
CA HIS A 28 10.99 -18.48 -10.39
C HIS A 28 11.43 -19.67 -9.51
N LEU A 29 10.53 -20.62 -9.22
CA LEU A 29 10.87 -21.78 -8.40
C LEU A 29 11.84 -22.76 -9.09
N LYS A 30 11.85 -22.81 -10.44
CA LYS A 30 12.76 -23.66 -11.22
C LYS A 30 14.25 -23.36 -11.00
N GLN A 31 14.60 -22.18 -10.48
CA GLN A 31 16.00 -21.85 -10.17
C GLN A 31 16.51 -22.54 -8.89
N PHE A 32 15.60 -23.11 -8.09
CA PHE A 32 15.94 -23.83 -6.87
C PHE A 32 15.94 -25.33 -7.12
N ARG A 33 16.84 -26.06 -6.45
CA ARG A 33 16.89 -27.53 -6.52
C ARG A 33 15.65 -28.21 -5.94
N ASP A 34 14.98 -27.53 -5.02
CA ASP A 34 13.80 -28.02 -4.33
C ASP A 34 12.75 -26.90 -4.22
N GLU A 35 11.52 -27.22 -4.59
CA GLU A 35 10.40 -26.27 -4.63
C GLU A 35 10.04 -25.75 -3.23
N SER A 36 10.12 -26.60 -2.20
CA SER A 36 9.87 -26.22 -0.81
C SER A 36 10.91 -25.20 -0.32
N ILE A 37 12.17 -25.39 -0.69
CA ILE A 37 13.25 -24.42 -0.41
C ILE A 37 12.97 -23.09 -1.13
N GLY A 38 12.61 -23.14 -2.41
CA GLY A 38 12.27 -21.96 -3.20
C GLY A 38 11.09 -21.18 -2.61
N LEU A 39 10.03 -21.90 -2.22
CA LEU A 39 8.84 -21.31 -1.57
C LEU A 39 9.17 -20.67 -0.24
N ARG A 40 10.03 -21.29 0.58
CA ARG A 40 10.48 -20.70 1.84
C ARG A 40 11.23 -19.40 1.61
N LYS A 41 12.20 -19.39 0.69
CA LYS A 41 12.98 -18.19 0.36
C LYS A 41 12.12 -17.07 -0.23
N LEU A 42 11.20 -17.41 -1.13
CA LEU A 42 10.27 -16.45 -1.71
C LEU A 42 9.36 -15.85 -0.62
N SER A 43 8.87 -16.69 0.30
CA SER A 43 8.04 -16.26 1.43
C SER A 43 8.77 -15.28 2.34
N GLU A 44 10.03 -15.56 2.67
CA GLU A 44 10.89 -14.68 3.45
C GLU A 44 11.14 -13.34 2.73
N LYS A 45 11.55 -13.39 1.45
CA LYS A 45 11.91 -12.20 0.67
C LYS A 45 10.72 -11.32 0.31
N SER A 46 9.56 -11.90 0.00
CA SER A 46 8.35 -11.15 -0.36
C SER A 46 7.47 -10.82 0.86
N GLY A 47 7.75 -11.40 2.03
CA GLY A 47 6.91 -11.32 3.23
C GLY A 47 5.48 -11.88 3.04
N ILE A 48 5.26 -12.74 2.04
CA ILE A 48 3.98 -13.42 1.79
C ILE A 48 4.05 -14.81 2.41
N HIS A 49 3.08 -15.17 3.25
CA HIS A 49 3.06 -16.48 3.92
C HIS A 49 3.06 -17.65 2.91
N GLN A 50 3.83 -18.71 3.18
CA GLN A 50 3.95 -19.88 2.28
C GLN A 50 2.60 -20.49 1.90
N ARG A 51 1.65 -20.55 2.85
CA ARG A 51 0.27 -21.03 2.58
C ARG A 51 -0.41 -20.23 1.47
N THR A 52 -0.19 -18.92 1.42
CA THR A 52 -0.74 -18.05 0.37
C THR A 52 -0.04 -18.29 -0.96
N LEU A 53 1.28 -18.48 -0.97
CA LEU A 53 2.03 -18.81 -2.19
C LEU A 53 1.58 -20.16 -2.79
N LYS A 54 1.37 -21.19 -1.96
CA LYS A 54 0.82 -22.48 -2.39
C LYS A 54 -0.58 -22.35 -3.00
N ARG A 55 -1.45 -21.53 -2.40
CA ARG A 55 -2.79 -21.24 -2.95
C ARG A 55 -2.73 -20.52 -4.29
N LEU A 56 -1.76 -19.62 -4.48
CA LEU A 56 -1.53 -18.92 -5.74
C LEU A 56 -1.06 -19.87 -6.84
N LEU A 57 -0.13 -20.78 -6.53
CA LEU A 57 0.32 -21.86 -7.42
C LEU A 57 -0.84 -22.76 -7.86
N ALA A 58 -1.70 -23.14 -6.91
CA ALA A 58 -2.89 -23.95 -7.17
C ALA A 58 -4.05 -23.14 -7.81
N GLN A 59 -3.88 -21.83 -8.06
CA GLN A 59 -4.88 -20.92 -8.62
C GLN A 59 -6.19 -20.82 -7.82
N GLU A 60 -6.17 -21.22 -6.55
CA GLU A 60 -7.33 -21.24 -5.65
C GLU A 60 -7.82 -19.84 -5.30
N ASN A 61 -6.89 -18.87 -5.22
CA ASN A 61 -7.19 -17.48 -4.86
C ASN A 61 -6.85 -16.51 -6.01
N ARG A 62 -7.68 -15.46 -6.15
CA ARG A 62 -7.29 -14.29 -6.95
C ARG A 62 -6.31 -13.46 -6.10
N PRO A 63 -5.10 -13.14 -6.60
CA PRO A 63 -4.18 -12.29 -5.85
C PRO A 63 -4.76 -10.89 -5.67
N GLY A 64 -4.64 -10.36 -4.46
CA GLY A 64 -4.97 -8.96 -4.16
C GLY A 64 -3.84 -8.01 -4.58
N TYR A 65 -4.14 -6.71 -4.64
CA TYR A 65 -3.18 -5.66 -4.98
C TYR A 65 -1.86 -5.77 -4.19
N GLN A 66 -1.95 -5.85 -2.85
CA GLN A 66 -0.78 -5.94 -1.98
C GLN A 66 0.07 -7.18 -2.27
N THR A 67 -0.59 -8.31 -2.57
CA THR A 67 0.07 -9.56 -2.91
C THR A 67 0.83 -9.43 -4.22
N LEU A 68 0.22 -8.79 -5.24
CA LEU A 68 0.87 -8.55 -6.53
C LEU A 68 2.10 -7.66 -6.36
N VAL A 69 1.99 -6.52 -5.67
CA VAL A 69 3.13 -5.63 -5.46
C VAL A 69 4.29 -6.36 -4.77
N ARG A 70 4.04 -7.00 -3.62
CA ARG A 70 5.10 -7.66 -2.84
C ARG A 70 5.74 -8.84 -3.58
N LEU A 71 4.93 -9.62 -4.29
CA LEU A 71 5.42 -10.74 -5.07
C LEU A 71 6.30 -10.24 -6.23
N TYR A 72 5.82 -9.30 -7.04
CA TYR A 72 6.51 -8.90 -8.25
C TYR A 72 7.70 -7.97 -7.99
N SER A 73 7.73 -7.20 -6.89
CA SER A 73 8.96 -6.53 -6.44
C SER A 73 10.08 -7.53 -6.16
N CYS A 74 9.73 -8.71 -5.66
CA CYS A 74 10.68 -9.78 -5.41
C CYS A 74 11.08 -10.52 -6.70
N LEU A 75 10.12 -10.86 -7.55
CA LEU A 75 10.36 -11.63 -8.78
C LEU A 75 11.16 -10.84 -9.83
N ALA A 76 10.87 -9.56 -9.99
CA ALA A 76 11.58 -8.68 -10.91
C ALA A 76 12.93 -8.19 -10.36
N GLU A 77 13.28 -8.58 -9.12
CA GLU A 77 14.43 -8.08 -8.35
C GLU A 77 14.54 -6.55 -8.34
N SER A 78 13.41 -5.88 -8.51
CA SER A 78 13.30 -4.44 -8.57
C SER A 78 12.60 -3.96 -7.31
N PRO A 79 13.33 -3.43 -6.32
CA PRO A 79 12.70 -2.77 -5.18
C PRO A 79 11.97 -1.49 -5.61
N ASN A 80 12.21 -1.02 -6.83
CA ASN A 80 11.57 0.17 -7.37
C ASN A 80 10.26 -0.20 -8.10
N GLY A 81 9.12 0.33 -7.63
CA GLY A 81 7.80 0.03 -8.18
C GLY A 81 7.60 0.51 -9.63
N GLY A 82 8.25 1.60 -10.05
CA GLY A 82 8.17 2.12 -11.42
C GLY A 82 9.01 1.31 -12.41
N LEU A 83 10.18 0.83 -11.98
CA LEU A 83 10.99 -0.12 -12.74
C LEU A 83 10.35 -1.52 -12.75
N MET A 84 9.71 -1.93 -11.66
CA MET A 84 8.97 -3.19 -11.57
C MET A 84 7.83 -3.21 -12.60
N LEU A 85 6.98 -2.19 -12.66
CA LEU A 85 5.84 -2.15 -13.60
C LEU A 85 6.27 -2.28 -15.08
N ARG A 86 7.49 -1.87 -15.43
CA ARG A 86 8.06 -2.01 -16.78
C ARG A 86 8.62 -3.41 -17.08
N ASN A 87 8.99 -4.16 -16.04
CA ASN A 87 9.70 -5.43 -16.14
C ASN A 87 8.81 -6.64 -15.79
N ILE A 88 7.51 -6.42 -15.58
CA ILE A 88 6.52 -7.45 -15.26
C ILE A 88 5.48 -7.55 -16.38
N PRO A 89 4.70 -8.64 -16.45
CA PRO A 89 3.67 -8.80 -17.46
C PRO A 89 2.65 -7.65 -17.42
N GLU A 90 2.27 -7.13 -18.59
CA GLU A 90 1.40 -5.95 -18.74
C GLU A 90 0.06 -6.16 -18.02
N ARG A 91 -0.48 -7.38 -18.05
CA ARG A 91 -1.71 -7.74 -17.32
C ARG A 91 -1.58 -7.55 -15.81
N VAL A 92 -0.43 -7.88 -15.25
CA VAL A 92 -0.14 -7.72 -13.81
C VAL A 92 0.05 -6.25 -13.50
N ALA A 93 0.83 -5.54 -14.32
CA ALA A 93 1.04 -4.10 -14.20
C ALA A 93 -0.29 -3.33 -14.20
N LYS A 94 -1.19 -3.62 -15.16
CA LYS A 94 -2.54 -3.02 -15.23
C LYS A 94 -3.38 -3.30 -13.99
N GLU A 95 -3.33 -4.51 -13.43
CA GLU A 95 -4.09 -4.83 -12.21
C GLU A 95 -3.53 -4.08 -10.99
N ILE A 96 -2.20 -3.92 -10.91
CA ILE A 96 -1.54 -3.12 -9.88
C ILE A 96 -1.93 -1.64 -10.03
N GLU A 97 -1.76 -1.05 -11.22
CA GLU A 97 -2.07 0.36 -11.48
C GLU A 97 -3.55 0.69 -11.27
N LYS A 98 -4.46 -0.18 -11.72
CA LYS A 98 -5.91 -0.01 -11.53
C LYS A 98 -6.30 0.15 -10.06
N ARG A 99 -5.61 -0.58 -9.18
CA ARG A 99 -5.92 -0.68 -7.75
C ARG A 99 -4.95 0.13 -6.87
N SER A 100 -3.97 0.83 -7.45
CA SER A 100 -2.99 1.57 -6.69
C SER A 100 -3.64 2.80 -6.03
N PRO A 101 -3.53 2.96 -4.71
CA PRO A 101 -4.06 4.13 -4.01
C PRO A 101 -3.15 5.36 -4.13
N ILE A 102 -1.92 5.20 -4.64
CA ILE A 102 -0.93 6.26 -4.80
C ILE A 102 -0.65 6.41 -6.30
N SER A 103 -0.58 7.65 -6.80
CA SER A 103 -0.18 7.93 -8.18
C SER A 103 1.20 7.30 -8.44
N THR A 104 1.25 6.24 -9.24
CA THR A 104 2.48 5.52 -9.64
C THR A 104 3.32 6.26 -10.69
N LYS A 105 3.01 7.52 -10.98
CA LYS A 105 3.80 8.36 -11.90
C LYS A 105 5.16 8.70 -11.27
N GLY A 106 6.16 7.86 -11.47
CA GLY A 106 7.56 8.13 -11.08
C GLY A 106 8.37 6.87 -10.73
N ASN A 107 9.68 7.05 -10.56
CA ASN A 107 10.60 6.02 -10.06
C ASN A 107 10.33 5.76 -8.57
N LEU A 108 9.31 4.96 -8.25
CA LEU A 108 8.93 4.58 -6.89
C LEU A 108 10.10 3.88 -6.17
N GLN A 109 10.82 4.54 -5.25
CA GLN A 109 11.81 3.87 -4.40
C GLN A 109 11.24 3.64 -3.01
N TYR A 110 11.18 2.39 -2.54
CA TYR A 110 10.78 2.11 -1.15
C TYR A 110 11.99 2.16 -0.22
N SER A 111 11.83 2.77 0.95
CA SER A 111 12.88 2.84 1.98
C SER A 111 12.49 2.00 3.18
N GLU A 112 13.30 0.99 3.52
CA GLU A 112 13.09 0.14 4.70
C GLU A 112 13.18 0.96 5.99
N GLU A 113 14.15 1.86 6.06
CA GLU A 113 14.36 2.76 7.19
C GLU A 113 13.15 3.68 7.38
N ALA A 114 12.63 4.26 6.29
CA ALA A 114 11.42 5.08 6.35
C ALA A 114 10.17 4.27 6.73
N ASN A 115 10.08 3.01 6.30
CA ASN A 115 9.01 2.10 6.71
C ASN A 115 9.05 1.81 8.22
N GLN A 116 10.25 1.69 8.80
CA GLN A 116 10.41 1.52 10.26
C GLN A 116 9.97 2.78 11.00
N GLU A 117 10.43 3.97 10.56
CA GLU A 117 10.02 5.25 11.14
C GLU A 117 8.50 5.41 11.09
N MET A 118 7.88 5.21 9.91
CA MET A 118 6.43 5.27 9.75
C MET A 118 5.70 4.28 10.67
N LEU A 119 6.29 3.11 10.93
CA LEU A 119 5.68 2.13 11.80
C LEU A 119 5.75 2.52 13.27
N TYR A 120 6.82 3.18 13.75
CA TYR A 120 7.04 3.38 15.19
C TYR A 120 6.85 4.81 15.67
N ASP A 121 7.14 5.79 14.83
CA ASP A 121 7.00 7.22 15.12
C ASP A 121 5.63 7.75 14.65
N LYS A 122 4.82 8.19 15.61
CA LYS A 122 3.48 8.74 15.33
C LYS A 122 3.56 10.10 14.61
N VAL A 123 4.53 10.95 14.96
CA VAL A 123 4.69 12.28 14.35
C VAL A 123 5.13 12.12 12.89
N PHE A 124 6.11 11.25 12.64
CA PHE A 124 6.54 10.90 11.28
C PHE A 124 5.35 10.44 10.43
N ALA A 125 4.57 9.50 10.95
CA ALA A 125 3.44 8.92 10.25
C ALA A 125 2.34 9.94 9.94
N GLU A 126 2.07 10.86 10.86
CA GLU A 126 1.08 11.91 10.65
C GLU A 126 1.55 12.97 9.66
N ILE A 127 2.79 13.45 9.77
CA ILE A 127 3.37 14.42 8.83
C ILE A 127 3.33 13.84 7.41
N TYR A 128 3.68 12.56 7.24
CA TYR A 128 3.58 11.87 5.96
C TYR A 128 2.15 11.91 5.39
N CYS A 129 1.16 11.51 6.19
CA CYS A 129 -0.24 11.54 5.76
C CYS A 129 -0.69 12.94 5.37
N LEU A 130 -0.40 13.95 6.19
CA LEU A 130 -0.79 15.33 5.92
C LEU A 130 -0.18 15.85 4.62
N ALA A 131 1.12 15.62 4.40
CA ALA A 131 1.83 16.01 3.17
C ALA A 131 1.35 15.24 1.93
N SER A 132 0.83 14.01 2.10
CA SER A 132 0.24 13.21 1.01
C SER A 132 -1.13 13.70 0.56
N MET A 133 -1.90 14.33 1.46
CA MET A 133 -3.23 14.85 1.17
C MET A 133 -3.17 16.23 0.51
N SER A 134 -2.22 17.07 0.93
CA SER A 134 -1.95 18.40 0.34
C SER A 134 -0.64 18.95 0.90
N PRO A 135 0.01 19.91 0.20
CA PRO A 135 1.23 20.53 0.71
C PRO A 135 1.05 21.13 2.12
N ILE A 136 2.07 20.98 2.98
CA ILE A 136 2.08 21.52 4.35
C ILE A 136 3.30 22.43 4.54
N THR A 137 3.21 23.45 5.38
CA THR A 137 4.32 24.39 5.61
C THR A 137 5.13 24.00 6.85
N SER A 138 6.35 24.54 6.97
CA SER A 138 7.17 24.38 8.18
C SER A 138 6.48 24.96 9.41
N GLU A 139 5.83 26.12 9.27
CA GLU A 139 5.12 26.79 10.36
C GLU A 139 3.94 25.93 10.85
N TYR A 140 3.25 25.24 9.94
CA TYR A 140 2.17 24.33 10.29
C TYR A 140 2.67 23.12 11.10
N ILE A 141 3.81 22.54 10.70
CA ILE A 141 4.45 21.43 11.42
C ILE A 141 4.88 21.90 12.81
N GLN A 142 5.58 23.04 12.90
CA GLN A 142 6.06 23.57 14.16
C GLN A 142 4.91 23.94 15.11
N TYR A 143 3.85 24.57 14.60
CA TYR A 143 2.66 24.88 15.40
C TYR A 143 2.03 23.63 16.00
N ARG A 144 1.97 22.54 15.22
CA ARG A 144 1.25 21.33 15.62
C ARG A 144 2.05 20.37 16.50
N TYR A 145 3.36 20.31 16.28
CA TYR A 145 4.24 19.28 16.85
C TYR A 145 5.45 19.87 17.61
N GLY A 146 5.58 21.20 17.64
CA GLY A 146 6.74 21.87 18.22
C GLY A 146 8.04 21.57 17.48
N MET A 147 9.16 21.80 18.16
CA MET A 147 10.50 21.55 17.60
C MET A 147 10.73 20.09 17.22
N SER A 148 10.18 19.15 17.99
CA SER A 148 10.27 17.71 17.68
C SER A 148 9.66 17.37 16.30
N GLY A 149 8.59 18.06 15.91
CA GLY A 149 8.03 17.89 14.55
C GLY A 149 8.92 18.46 13.46
N VAL A 150 9.62 19.56 13.73
CA VAL A 150 10.60 20.13 12.80
C VAL A 150 11.77 19.18 12.59
N GLU A 151 12.34 18.64 13.67
CA GLU A 151 13.40 17.63 13.61
C GLU A 151 12.94 16.37 12.86
N THR A 152 11.69 15.96 13.05
CA THR A 152 11.08 14.85 12.30
C THR A 152 10.99 15.17 10.80
N ALA A 153 10.58 16.39 10.44
CA ALA A 153 10.50 16.82 9.05
C ALA A 153 11.88 16.89 8.38
N ASP A 154 12.91 17.34 9.09
CA ASP A 154 14.29 17.34 8.63
C ASP A 154 14.78 15.90 8.36
N LYS A 155 14.53 14.98 9.29
CA LYS A 155 14.80 13.55 9.09
C LYS A 155 14.05 12.98 7.88
N MET A 156 12.81 13.40 7.65
CA MET A 156 12.03 12.96 6.47
C MET A 156 12.59 13.52 5.16
N LEU A 157 13.18 14.72 5.16
CA LEU A 157 13.90 15.28 4.01
C LEU A 157 15.16 14.46 3.72
N ASP A 158 15.96 14.15 4.74
CA ASP A 158 17.19 13.35 4.61
C ASP A 158 16.90 11.94 4.07
N LEU A 159 15.81 11.34 4.55
CA LEU A 159 15.34 10.06 4.03
C LEU A 159 14.75 10.15 2.62
N GLY A 160 14.50 11.34 2.07
CA GLY A 160 13.91 11.57 0.75
C GLY A 160 12.42 11.26 0.67
N VAL A 161 11.75 11.17 1.83
CA VAL A 161 10.32 10.87 1.98
C VAL A 161 9.48 12.14 1.84
N LEU A 162 10.04 13.27 2.27
CA LEU A 162 9.55 14.60 1.93
C LEU A 162 10.49 15.26 0.94
N LYS A 163 9.96 16.25 0.23
CA LYS A 163 10.73 17.24 -0.53
C LYS A 163 10.23 18.64 -0.24
N LEU A 164 11.16 19.57 -0.16
CA LEU A 164 10.87 20.99 -0.02
C LEU A 164 10.62 21.60 -1.40
N THR A 165 9.55 22.38 -1.52
CA THR A 165 9.25 23.14 -2.74
C THR A 165 9.60 24.62 -2.57
N LYS A 166 9.55 25.39 -3.67
CA LYS A 166 9.97 26.81 -3.72
C LYS A 166 9.25 27.75 -2.74
N LYS A 167 8.16 27.31 -2.07
CA LYS A 167 7.37 28.12 -1.13
C LYS A 167 7.51 27.69 0.34
N ASN A 168 8.62 27.04 0.70
CA ASN A 168 8.82 26.48 2.05
C ASN A 168 7.72 25.47 2.45
N THR A 169 7.13 24.80 1.46
CA THR A 169 6.13 23.76 1.66
C THR A 169 6.73 22.39 1.40
N TYR A 170 6.36 21.45 2.25
CA TYR A 170 6.66 20.04 2.13
C TYR A 170 5.60 19.35 1.29
N THR A 171 6.09 18.49 0.39
CA THR A 171 5.28 17.52 -0.36
C THR A 171 5.96 16.16 -0.28
N ILE A 172 5.26 15.10 -0.68
CA ILE A 172 5.86 13.77 -0.74
C ILE A 172 7.03 13.75 -1.73
N GLY A 173 8.15 13.21 -1.25
CA GLY A 173 9.39 12.99 -2.00
C GLY A 173 9.33 11.76 -2.89
N ASP A 174 10.50 11.38 -3.41
CA ASP A 174 10.60 10.26 -4.35
C ASP A 174 10.66 8.90 -3.63
N LYS A 175 11.06 8.89 -2.35
CA LYS A 175 10.99 7.69 -1.52
C LYS A 175 9.59 7.51 -0.94
N GLN A 176 8.97 6.39 -1.27
CA GLN A 176 7.62 6.04 -0.85
C GLN A 176 7.62 5.06 0.32
N ILE A 177 6.54 5.10 1.10
CA ILE A 177 6.28 4.16 2.18
C ILE A 177 5.46 2.97 1.67
N GLU A 178 5.83 1.75 2.06
CA GLU A 178 5.03 0.57 1.80
C GLU A 178 3.92 0.46 2.86
N PHE A 179 2.66 0.62 2.43
CA PHE A 179 1.48 0.48 3.30
C PHE A 179 1.17 -0.98 3.60
N SER A 180 2.05 -1.66 4.35
CA SER A 180 1.81 -3.04 4.80
C SER A 180 0.54 -3.13 5.66
N PRO A 181 -0.15 -4.28 5.74
CA PRO A 181 -1.37 -4.42 6.55
C PRO A 181 -1.17 -4.04 8.03
N LYS A 182 0.00 -4.36 8.59
CA LYS A 182 0.38 -3.99 9.97
C LYS A 182 0.47 -2.47 10.12
N LEU A 183 1.14 -1.80 9.16
CA LEU A 183 1.25 -0.35 9.15
C LEU A 183 -0.12 0.32 8.96
N VAL A 184 -0.92 -0.13 7.99
CA VAL A 184 -2.26 0.40 7.71
C VAL A 184 -3.14 0.32 8.96
N LYS A 185 -3.13 -0.82 9.66
CA LYS A 185 -3.89 -0.97 10.91
C LYS A 185 -3.44 0.01 11.99
N ARG A 186 -2.12 0.11 12.23
CA ARG A 186 -1.59 1.02 13.26
C ARG A 186 -1.87 2.49 12.92
N LEU A 187 -1.59 2.87 11.68
CA LEU A 187 -1.83 4.22 11.16
C LEU A 187 -3.30 4.60 11.24
N GLY A 188 -4.19 3.71 10.77
CA GLY A 188 -5.63 3.92 10.80
C GLY A 188 -6.16 4.15 12.22
N LEU A 189 -5.75 3.32 13.18
CA LEU A 189 -6.11 3.49 14.59
C LEU A 189 -5.61 4.82 15.16
N ASN A 190 -4.34 5.18 14.91
CA ASN A 190 -3.77 6.45 15.36
C ASN A 190 -4.53 7.67 14.78
N LEU A 191 -4.87 7.63 13.49
CA LEU A 191 -5.57 8.73 12.83
C LEU A 191 -7.02 8.84 13.32
N VAL A 192 -7.73 7.72 13.50
CA VAL A 192 -9.08 7.72 14.07
C VAL A 192 -9.06 8.30 15.48
N GLU A 193 -8.16 7.84 16.35
CA GLU A 193 -8.03 8.33 17.72
C GLU A 193 -7.80 9.85 17.79
N LYS A 194 -7.00 10.40 16.87
CA LYS A 194 -6.62 11.82 16.91
C LYS A 194 -7.58 12.77 16.19
N TYR A 195 -8.16 12.33 15.08
CA TYR A 195 -8.89 13.21 14.15
C TYR A 195 -10.39 12.93 14.08
N SER A 196 -10.84 11.75 14.51
CA SER A 196 -12.27 11.40 14.48
C SER A 196 -12.97 11.96 15.72
N LYS A 197 -13.55 13.15 15.59
CA LYS A 197 -14.29 13.84 16.65
C LYS A 197 -15.71 13.32 16.80
N THR A 198 -16.11 12.93 18.00
CA THR A 198 -17.46 12.39 18.23
C THR A 198 -18.54 13.46 18.09
N GLU A 199 -18.22 14.70 18.43
CA GLU A 199 -19.11 15.86 18.32
C GLU A 199 -19.48 16.25 16.88
N ASP A 200 -18.66 15.85 15.91
CA ASP A 200 -18.90 16.14 14.49
C ASP A 200 -19.93 15.18 13.87
N VAL A 201 -20.32 14.09 14.56
CA VAL A 201 -21.23 13.06 14.03
C VAL A 201 -22.66 13.59 13.87
N ASP A 202 -23.08 14.49 14.76
CA ASP A 202 -24.42 15.11 14.73
C ASP A 202 -24.53 16.22 13.68
N LEU A 203 -23.40 16.60 13.07
CA LEU A 203 -23.36 17.63 12.03
C LEU A 203 -23.37 17.00 10.65
N ALA A 204 -24.34 17.41 9.84
CA ALA A 204 -24.44 16.97 8.45
C ALA A 204 -23.12 17.21 7.70
N GLU A 205 -22.67 16.18 6.97
CA GLU A 205 -21.52 16.22 6.07
C GLU A 205 -20.16 16.52 6.74
N LYS A 206 -20.02 16.33 8.07
CA LYS A 206 -18.74 16.54 8.77
C LYS A 206 -17.92 15.26 8.90
N ASN A 207 -18.46 14.23 9.54
CA ASN A 207 -17.80 12.93 9.62
C ASN A 207 -18.81 11.77 9.72
N LEU A 208 -18.28 10.54 9.73
CA LEU A 208 -19.07 9.33 9.92
C LEU A 208 -18.30 8.38 10.84
N ILE A 209 -18.92 8.01 11.96
CA ILE A 209 -18.46 6.94 12.84
C ILE A 209 -19.53 5.84 12.81
N ALA A 210 -19.16 4.66 12.33
CA ALA A 210 -20.08 3.54 12.18
C ALA A 210 -19.50 2.26 12.80
N PHE A 211 -20.34 1.52 13.52
CA PHE A 211 -20.03 0.22 14.08
C PHE A 211 -21.18 -0.74 13.80
N TYR A 212 -20.87 -1.92 13.27
CA TYR A 212 -21.85 -2.97 13.00
C TYR A 212 -21.19 -4.34 13.12
N ALA A 213 -21.86 -5.28 13.79
CA ALA A 213 -21.38 -6.63 14.03
C ALA A 213 -22.54 -7.63 13.94
N GLU A 214 -22.35 -8.73 13.21
CA GLU A 214 -23.35 -9.78 13.02
C GLU A 214 -22.68 -11.14 12.72
N GLY A 215 -23.35 -12.25 13.06
CA GLY A 215 -22.96 -13.59 12.70
C GLY A 215 -23.34 -13.93 11.26
N LEU A 216 -22.34 -14.13 10.39
CA LEU A 216 -22.57 -14.41 8.97
C LEU A 216 -22.26 -15.86 8.59
N SER A 217 -23.00 -16.37 7.61
CA SER A 217 -22.58 -17.57 6.87
C SER A 217 -21.30 -17.27 6.06
N PRO A 218 -20.54 -18.31 5.63
CA PRO A 218 -19.36 -18.10 4.78
C PRO A 218 -19.64 -17.31 3.49
N GLU A 219 -20.83 -17.48 2.91
CA GLU A 219 -21.27 -16.70 1.75
C GLU A 219 -21.58 -15.26 2.12
N GLY A 220 -22.29 -15.03 3.23
CA GLY A 220 -22.57 -13.70 3.75
C GLY A 220 -21.29 -12.91 4.02
N TYR A 221 -20.29 -13.52 4.65
CA TYR A 221 -19.00 -12.89 4.91
C TYR A 221 -18.26 -12.50 3.63
N ARG A 222 -18.24 -13.38 2.61
CA ARG A 222 -17.66 -13.06 1.30
C ARG A 222 -18.38 -11.90 0.62
N LYS A 223 -19.70 -11.85 0.72
CA LYS A 223 -20.52 -10.75 0.17
C LYS A 223 -20.21 -9.44 0.88
N TRP A 224 -20.09 -9.44 2.20
CA TRP A 224 -19.74 -8.26 2.98
C TRP A 224 -18.35 -7.73 2.61
N LEU A 225 -17.32 -8.59 2.59
CA LEU A 225 -15.97 -8.20 2.16
C LEU A 225 -15.95 -7.58 0.75
N LYS A 226 -16.80 -8.08 -0.15
CA LYS A 226 -16.95 -7.52 -1.50
C LYS A 226 -17.54 -6.11 -1.47
N ILE A 227 -18.56 -5.87 -0.64
CA ILE A 227 -19.18 -4.54 -0.46
C ILE A 227 -18.14 -3.54 0.07
N ASP A 228 -17.36 -3.91 1.09
CA ASP A 228 -16.35 -3.02 1.66
C ASP A 228 -15.26 -2.68 0.63
N GLN A 229 -14.82 -3.68 -0.14
CA GLN A 229 -13.87 -3.49 -1.22
C GLN A 229 -14.42 -2.53 -2.30
N GLU A 230 -15.69 -2.70 -2.70
CA GLU A 230 -16.35 -1.80 -3.65
C GLU A 230 -16.50 -0.38 -3.10
N ALA A 231 -16.88 -0.24 -1.84
CA ALA A 231 -17.00 1.05 -1.17
C ALA A 231 -15.65 1.78 -1.11
N PHE A 232 -14.57 1.08 -0.78
CA PHE A 232 -13.22 1.63 -0.78
C PHE A 232 -12.81 2.14 -2.17
N TYR A 233 -13.02 1.35 -3.23
CA TYR A 233 -12.67 1.78 -4.58
C TYR A 233 -13.54 2.92 -5.11
N LYS A 234 -14.83 2.97 -4.73
CA LYS A 234 -15.69 4.12 -5.05
C LYS A 234 -15.11 5.42 -4.47
N LYS A 235 -14.65 5.41 -3.22
CA LYS A 235 -13.98 6.58 -2.59
C LYS A 235 -12.71 7.00 -3.35
N ILE A 236 -11.90 6.03 -3.78
CA ILE A 236 -10.71 6.32 -4.60
C ILE A 236 -11.09 6.91 -5.96
N ASN A 237 -12.17 6.45 -6.58
CA ASN A 237 -12.54 6.96 -7.90
C ASN A 237 -13.00 8.42 -7.86
N VAL A 238 -13.59 8.88 -6.75
CA VAL A 238 -13.88 10.31 -6.53
C VAL A 238 -12.62 11.15 -6.67
N THR A 239 -11.46 10.68 -6.18
CA THR A 239 -10.21 11.45 -6.28
C THR A 239 -9.61 11.50 -7.69
N LYS A 240 -10.14 10.70 -8.62
CA LYS A 240 -9.73 10.64 -10.02
C LYS A 240 -10.61 11.49 -10.94
N GLU A 241 -11.76 11.94 -10.45
CA GLU A 241 -12.68 12.82 -11.19
C GLU A 241 -12.11 14.24 -11.26
N GLU A 242 -12.33 14.89 -12.41
CA GLU A 242 -11.83 16.24 -12.65
C GLU A 242 -12.45 17.24 -11.66
N GLY A 243 -11.61 18.05 -11.02
CA GLY A 243 -12.04 19.07 -10.06
C GLY A 243 -12.34 18.56 -8.64
N MET A 244 -12.22 17.27 -8.35
CA MET A 244 -12.55 16.72 -7.02
C MET A 244 -11.41 16.82 -5.99
N LEU A 245 -10.16 17.02 -6.42
CA LEU A 245 -9.03 17.25 -5.50
C LEU A 245 -9.05 18.69 -4.98
N GLY A 246 -8.89 18.86 -3.67
CA GLY A 246 -8.90 20.17 -3.00
C GLY A 246 -8.12 20.18 -1.69
N GLU A 247 -8.41 21.15 -0.82
CA GLU A 247 -7.63 21.38 0.40
C GLU A 247 -8.11 20.58 1.62
N ILE A 248 -9.28 19.94 1.53
CA ILE A 248 -9.87 19.14 2.62
C ILE A 248 -9.04 17.87 2.80
N LYS A 249 -8.33 17.78 3.93
CA LYS A 249 -7.50 16.64 4.31
C LYS A 249 -8.36 15.52 4.87
N THR A 250 -8.83 14.64 3.99
CA THR A 250 -9.75 13.54 4.33
C THR A 250 -9.03 12.21 4.43
N PHE A 251 -9.42 11.37 5.40
CA PHE A 251 -9.00 9.98 5.48
C PHE A 251 -10.19 9.05 5.77
N THR A 252 -10.03 7.77 5.48
CA THR A 252 -10.98 6.73 5.89
C THR A 252 -10.19 5.50 6.30
N PHE A 253 -10.58 4.87 7.40
CA PHE A 253 -10.04 3.61 7.86
C PHE A 253 -11.20 2.65 8.11
N MET A 254 -11.16 1.49 7.46
CA MET A 254 -12.17 0.44 7.62
C MET A 254 -11.46 -0.89 7.84
N ALA A 255 -12.01 -1.70 8.73
CA ALA A 255 -11.53 -3.04 9.01
C ALA A 255 -12.74 -3.97 9.14
N THR A 256 -12.69 -5.08 8.40
CA THR A 256 -13.70 -6.13 8.45
C THR A 256 -12.98 -7.43 8.70
N ASP A 257 -13.32 -8.09 9.81
CA ASP A 257 -12.68 -9.33 10.23
C ASP A 257 -13.66 -10.16 11.08
N THR A 258 -13.23 -11.37 11.43
CA THR A 258 -13.96 -12.26 12.32
C THR A 258 -13.43 -12.17 13.75
N MET A 259 -14.30 -12.33 14.74
CA MET A 259 -13.91 -12.35 16.17
C MET A 259 -13.47 -13.74 16.66
N ARG A 260 -13.23 -14.70 15.75
CA ARG A 260 -12.77 -16.03 16.12
C ARG A 260 -11.29 -15.95 16.50
N LYS A 261 -10.90 -16.52 17.62
CA LYS A 261 -9.51 -16.93 17.84
C LYS A 261 -9.28 -18.17 16.97
N ASP A 262 -8.28 -18.10 16.09
CA ASP A 262 -7.68 -19.31 15.53
C ASP A 262 -7.19 -20.24 16.65
#